data_AF-A0AAI8CM99-F1
#
_entry.id   AF-A0AAI8CM99-F1
#
_cell.length_a   1.000
_cell.length_b   1.000
_cell.length_c   1.000
_cell.angle_alpha   90.00
_cell.angle_beta   90.00
_cell.angle_gamma   90.00
#
_symmetry.space_group_name_H-M   'P 1'
#
loop_
_entity.id
_entity.type
_entity.pdbx_description
1 polymer ?
#
loop_
_entity_poly.entity_id
_entity_poly.type
_entity_poly.pdbx_seq_one_letter_code
_entity_poly.pdbx_strand_id
1 'polypeptide(L)'
;MRKVKISVFGKDYEFATDGSDELIDYVLRRLKELQITYRNLFEEIPFDELLVLMICDLLESEYNTQKQLDELYNRIKEKVRTLG
;
A
#
# COMPACT_ATOMS: atom_id res chain seq x y z
N MET A 1 -17.06 -1.69 -12.92
CA MET A 1 -16.74 -1.43 -11.51
C MET A 1 -17.50 -2.40 -10.62
N ARG A 2 -16.79 -3.14 -9.79
CA ARG A 2 -17.33 -4.07 -8.80
C ARG A 2 -17.12 -3.51 -7.39
N LYS A 3 -18.02 -3.89 -6.48
CA LYS A 3 -17.93 -3.56 -5.06
C LYS A 3 -17.14 -4.64 -4.33
N VAL A 4 -16.18 -4.22 -3.53
CA VAL A 4 -15.30 -5.10 -2.75
C VAL A 4 -15.45 -4.72 -1.29
N LYS A 5 -15.77 -5.72 -0.46
CA LYS A 5 -15.91 -5.54 0.98
C LYS A 5 -14.57 -5.82 1.66
N ILE A 6 -14.21 -4.97 2.61
CA ILE A 6 -13.02 -5.09 3.44
C ILE A 6 -13.39 -4.87 4.90
N SER A 7 -12.59 -5.44 5.79
CA SER A 7 -12.72 -5.19 7.23
C SER A 7 -11.39 -4.69 7.78
N VAL A 8 -11.44 -3.57 8.49
CA VAL A 8 -10.27 -2.91 9.08
C VAL A 8 -10.58 -2.64 10.54
N PHE A 9 -9.86 -3.32 11.44
CA PHE A 9 -10.07 -3.28 12.89
C PHE A 9 -11.55 -3.50 13.30
N GLY A 10 -12.19 -4.49 12.67
CA GLY A 10 -13.59 -4.87 12.96
C GLY A 10 -14.65 -3.94 12.38
N LYS A 11 -14.25 -2.89 11.64
CA LYS A 11 -15.17 -2.04 10.89
C LYS A 11 -15.19 -2.47 9.42
N ASP A 12 -16.38 -2.66 8.89
CA ASP A 12 -16.58 -3.07 7.51
C ASP A 12 -16.71 -1.85 6.58
N TYR A 13 -16.02 -1.91 5.45
CA TYR A 13 -16.04 -0.89 4.41
C TYR A 13 -16.26 -1.54 3.06
N GLU A 14 -16.66 -0.71 2.10
CA GLU A 14 -16.82 -1.10 0.71
C GLU A 14 -16.12 -0.08 -0.18
N PHE A 15 -15.35 -0.57 -1.15
CA PHE A 15 -14.80 0.27 -2.20
C PHE A 15 -15.16 -0.28 -3.58
N ALA A 16 -15.23 0.61 -4.56
CA ALA A 16 -15.49 0.25 -5.95
C ALA A 16 -14.17 0.20 -6.72
N THR A 17 -13.95 -0.86 -7.48
CA THR A 17 -12.76 -1.02 -8.34
C THR A 17 -13.11 -1.77 -9.61
N ASP A 18 -12.38 -1.51 -10.68
CA ASP A 18 -12.34 -2.31 -11.91
C ASP A 18 -11.05 -3.16 -12.01
N GLY A 19 -10.21 -3.15 -10.97
CA GLY A 19 -8.98 -3.91 -10.91
C GLY A 19 -9.18 -5.42 -10.90
N SER A 20 -8.11 -6.15 -11.25
CA SER A 20 -8.05 -7.60 -11.30
C SER A 20 -8.27 -8.25 -9.93
N ASP A 21 -8.57 -9.55 -9.92
CA ASP A 21 -8.66 -10.33 -8.67
C ASP A 21 -7.34 -10.31 -7.91
N GLU A 22 -6.22 -10.39 -8.63
CA GLU A 22 -4.88 -10.28 -8.06
C GLU A 22 -4.67 -8.95 -7.31
N LEU A 23 -5.15 -7.81 -7.86
CA LEU A 23 -5.07 -6.53 -7.18
C LEU A 23 -5.89 -6.54 -5.88
N ILE A 24 -7.10 -7.12 -5.92
CA ILE A 24 -7.94 -7.22 -4.73
C ILE A 24 -7.27 -8.07 -3.66
N ASP A 25 -6.76 -9.23 -4.04
CA ASP A 25 -6.07 -10.14 -3.12
C ASP A 25 -4.83 -9.48 -2.51
N TYR A 26 -4.09 -8.73 -3.31
CA TYR A 26 -2.98 -7.90 -2.85
C TYR A 26 -3.44 -6.87 -1.81
N VAL A 27 -4.49 -6.10 -2.09
CA VAL A 27 -5.04 -5.09 -1.16
C VAL A 27 -5.49 -5.74 0.14
N LEU A 28 -6.24 -6.84 0.08
CA LEU A 28 -6.72 -7.58 1.25
C LEU A 28 -5.56 -8.10 2.10
N ARG A 29 -4.52 -8.65 1.47
CA ARG A 29 -3.31 -9.10 2.16
C ARG A 29 -2.59 -7.93 2.83
N ARG A 30 -2.39 -6.83 2.11
CA ARG A 30 -1.68 -5.65 2.63
C ARG A 30 -2.42 -5.00 3.80
N LEU A 31 -3.75 -4.95 3.75
CA LEU A 31 -4.59 -4.49 4.87
C LEU A 31 -4.45 -5.38 6.10
N LYS A 32 -4.33 -6.70 5.94
CA LYS A 32 -4.07 -7.61 7.08
C LYS A 32 -2.69 -7.37 7.68
N GLU A 33 -1.66 -7.20 6.86
CA GLU A 33 -0.30 -6.89 7.32
C GLU A 33 -0.25 -5.58 8.12
N LEU A 34 -0.86 -4.51 7.60
CA LEU A 34 -0.95 -3.24 8.31
C LEU A 34 -1.69 -3.37 9.65
N GLN A 35 -2.82 -4.09 9.68
CA GLN A 35 -3.55 -4.32 10.93
C GLN A 35 -2.72 -5.05 11.99
N ILE A 36 -1.80 -5.94 11.57
CA ILE A 36 -0.86 -6.60 12.48
C ILE A 36 0.18 -5.61 12.99
N THR A 37 0.78 -4.81 12.10
CA THR A 37 1.78 -3.78 12.46
C THR A 37 1.23 -2.77 13.47
N TYR A 38 -0.01 -2.33 13.28
CA TYR A 38 -0.64 -1.29 14.10
C TYR A 38 -1.50 -1.83 15.24
N ARG A 39 -1.46 -3.14 15.52
CA ARG A 39 -2.33 -3.77 16.52
C ARG A 39 -2.23 -3.11 17.91
N ASN A 40 -1.02 -2.81 18.36
CA ASN A 40 -0.81 -2.21 19.69
C ASN A 40 -1.34 -0.77 19.72
N LEU A 41 -1.08 0.00 18.66
CA LEU A 41 -1.55 1.38 18.54
C LEU A 41 -3.07 1.48 18.48
N PHE A 42 -3.76 0.47 17.93
CA PHE A 42 -5.23 0.45 17.90
C PHE A 42 -5.89 0.52 19.28
N GLU A 43 -5.22 0.04 20.33
CA GLU A 43 -5.73 0.13 21.71
C GLU A 43 -5.33 1.44 22.41
N GLU A 44 -4.40 2.20 21.83
CA GLU A 44 -3.76 3.37 22.46
C GLU A 44 -4.24 4.70 21.90
N ILE A 45 -4.60 4.77 20.62
CA ILE A 45 -4.97 6.02 19.94
C ILE A 45 -6.34 5.94 19.26
N PRO A 46 -6.98 7.10 19.00
CA PRO A 46 -8.21 7.17 18.23
C PRO A 46 -8.08 6.49 16.85
N PHE A 47 -9.15 5.85 16.41
CA PHE A 47 -9.16 5.06 15.18
C PHE A 47 -8.90 5.90 13.92
N ASP A 48 -9.38 7.13 13.87
CA ASP A 48 -9.13 8.08 12.79
C ASP A 48 -7.65 8.50 12.73
N GLU A 49 -7.02 8.77 13.87
CA GLU A 49 -5.57 9.02 13.94
C GLU A 49 -4.77 7.80 13.45
N LEU A 50 -5.17 6.60 13.84
CA LEU A 50 -4.57 5.35 13.37
C LEU A 50 -4.66 5.19 11.85
N LEU A 51 -5.82 5.48 11.26
CA LEU A 51 -5.98 5.43 9.80
C LEU A 51 -5.07 6.44 9.10
N VAL A 52 -4.90 7.64 9.65
CA VAL A 52 -3.97 8.64 9.10
C VAL A 52 -2.54 8.13 9.15
N LEU A 53 -2.10 7.51 10.24
CA LEU A 53 -0.76 6.91 10.34
C LEU A 53 -0.57 5.80 9.29
N MET A 54 -1.54 4.89 9.16
CA MET A 54 -1.50 3.83 8.14
C MET A 54 -1.39 4.39 6.71
N ILE A 55 -2.08 5.50 6.41
CA ILE A 55 -2.01 6.17 5.10
C ILE A 55 -0.62 6.79 4.89
N CYS A 56 -0.06 7.46 5.90
CA CYS A 56 1.28 8.05 5.81
C CYS A 56 2.34 6.97 5.53
N ASP A 57 2.31 5.84 6.23
CA ASP A 57 3.25 4.74 5.99
C ASP A 57 3.11 4.15 4.58
N LEU A 58 1.89 4.03 4.07
CA LEU A 58 1.64 3.58 2.70
C LEU A 58 2.23 4.55 1.66
N LEU A 59 2.02 5.86 1.85
CA LEU A 59 2.56 6.90 0.97
C LEU A 59 4.10 6.95 1.02
N GLU A 60 4.69 6.79 2.19
CA GLU A 60 6.15 6.71 2.33
C GLU A 60 6.70 5.47 1.60
N SER A 61 6.05 4.32 1.75
CA SER A 61 6.43 3.10 1.04
C SER A 61 6.30 3.25 -0.48
N GLU A 62 5.25 3.92 -0.96
CA GLU A 62 5.04 4.21 -2.38
C GLU A 62 6.16 5.11 -2.92
N TYR A 63 6.43 6.23 -2.24
CA TYR A 63 7.49 7.16 -2.61
C TYR A 63 8.86 6.48 -2.68
N ASN A 64 9.22 5.71 -1.65
CA ASN A 64 10.50 5.01 -1.61
C ASN A 64 10.62 3.96 -2.73
N THR A 65 9.53 3.26 -3.05
CA THR A 65 9.48 2.30 -4.16
C THR A 65 9.67 3.01 -5.50
N GLN A 66 8.96 4.12 -5.73
CA GLN A 66 9.08 4.91 -6.95
C GLN A 66 10.51 5.43 -7.14
N LYS A 67 11.11 5.97 -6.08
CA LYS A 67 12.49 6.43 -6.09
C LYS A 67 13.47 5.32 -6.48
N GLN A 68 13.32 4.12 -5.92
CA GLN A 68 14.17 2.98 -6.25
C GLN A 68 14.01 2.53 -7.71
N LEU A 69 12.79 2.57 -8.26
CA LEU A 69 12.53 2.27 -9.66
C LEU A 69 13.20 3.30 -10.58
N ASP A 70 13.10 4.59 -10.25
CA ASP A 70 13.73 5.66 -11.03
C ASP A 70 15.26 5.55 -11.02
N GLU A 71 15.86 5.25 -9.86
CA GLU A 71 17.30 4.99 -9.73
C GLU A 71 17.73 3.74 -10.52
N LEU A 72 16.92 2.69 -10.54
CA LEU A 72 17.19 1.48 -11.32
C LEU A 72 17.10 1.77 -12.83
N TYR A 73 16.06 2.49 -13.26
CA TYR A 73 15.86 2.87 -14.64
C TYR A 73 17.03 3.71 -15.17
N ASN A 74 17.47 4.71 -14.41
CA ASN A 74 18.60 5.56 -14.80
C ASN A 74 19.89 4.75 -14.92
N ARG A 75 20.18 3.85 -13.96
CA ARG A 75 21.34 2.94 -14.04
C ARG A 75 21.31 2.04 -15.26
N ILE A 76 20.15 1.48 -15.61
CA ILE A 76 20.01 0.64 -16.80
C ILE A 76 20.19 1.47 -18.08
N LYS A 77 19.58 2.65 -18.15
CA LYS A 77 19.68 3.57 -19.28
C LYS A 77 21.12 4.00 -19.55
N GLU A 78 21.89 4.31 -18.51
CA GLU A 78 23.31 4.61 -18.63
C GLU A 78 24.10 3.41 -19.16
N LYS A 79 23.88 2.21 -18.61
CA LYS A 79 24.54 0.99 -19.10
C LYS A 79 24.25 0.70 -20.56
N VAL A 80 22.99 0.83 -20.99
CA VAL A 80 22.60 0.64 -22.40
C VAL A 80 23.29 1.67 -23.29
N ARG A 81 23.35 2.94 -22.89
CA ARG A 81 24.08 4.00 -23.62
C ARG A 81 25.58 3.72 -23.76
N THR A 82 26.20 3.08 -22.78
CA THR A 82 27.63 2.73 -22.85
C THR A 82 27.92 1.47 -23.66
N LEU A 83 26.89 0.68 -23.99
CA LEU A 83 27.00 -0.56 -24.77
C LEU A 83 26.68 -0.39 -26.26
N GLY A 84 26.00 0.68 -26.65
CA GLY A 84 25.71 1.05 -28.05
C GLY A 84 26.65 2.14 -28.53
#